data_AF-A0A8J3LMA3-F1
#
_entry.id   AF-A0A8J3LMA3-F1
#
_cell.length_a   1.000
_cell.length_b   1.000
_cell.length_c   1.000
_cell.angle_alpha   90.00
_cell.angle_beta   90.00
_cell.angle_gamma   90.00
#
_symmetry.space_group_name_H-M   'P 1'
#
loop_
_entity.id
_entity.type
_entity.pdbx_description
1 polymer ?
#
loop_
_entity_poly.entity_id
_entity_poly.type
_entity_poly.pdbx_seq_one_letter_code
_entity_poly.pdbx_strand_id
1 'polypeptide(L)'
;MRTMRPLGRHAGEPVSYVLPQPPGAPDAWTTEAAQQGRVGSQRLLEVAEVVPPGAVASVLGPAVVVRRRLVLLDGQPVELADSYYPLEIARGTGLAQAARIRGGAPTLLAELGFRPDEVAEQLAVRPGTAAETAALDLPGGSQVVELVRVTYERDGSPYEVAVMVMRPEGRVFRYRMKVDDDGVSRR
;
A
#
# COMPACT_ATOMS: atom_id res chain seq x y z
N MET A 1 -0.55 -7.37 -29.28
CA MET A 1 0.39 -7.26 -28.13
C MET A 1 0.52 -8.62 -27.47
N ARG A 2 1.72 -9.22 -27.44
CA ARG A 2 1.96 -10.49 -26.74
C ARG A 2 2.07 -10.20 -25.24
N THR A 3 1.10 -10.67 -24.47
CA THR A 3 1.15 -10.65 -23.01
C THR A 3 2.30 -11.57 -22.58
N MET A 4 3.36 -11.00 -22.00
CA MET A 4 4.38 -11.82 -21.33
C MET A 4 3.69 -12.60 -20.21
N ARG A 5 3.73 -13.94 -20.28
CA ARG A 5 3.31 -14.78 -19.16
C ARG A 5 4.28 -14.55 -17.98
N PRO A 6 3.78 -14.33 -16.77
CA PRO A 6 4.64 -14.07 -15.62
C PRO A 6 5.45 -15.32 -15.25
N LEU A 7 6.78 -15.18 -15.22
CA LEU A 7 7.68 -16.03 -14.46
C LEU A 7 7.87 -15.35 -13.09
N GLY A 8 7.36 -15.95 -12.01
CA GLY A 8 7.54 -15.46 -10.63
C GLY A 8 6.28 -15.55 -9.77
N ARG A 9 6.44 -15.99 -8.52
CA ARG A 9 5.41 -16.03 -7.46
C ARG A 9 5.31 -14.61 -6.86
N HIS A 10 4.11 -14.03 -6.79
CA HIS A 10 3.79 -12.74 -6.13
C HIS A 10 4.36 -11.47 -6.77
N ALA A 11 3.71 -11.02 -7.85
CA ALA A 11 3.84 -9.67 -8.37
C ALA A 11 2.46 -9.20 -8.85
N GLY A 12 1.67 -8.60 -7.96
CA GLY A 12 0.51 -7.82 -8.32
C GLY A 12 0.89 -6.57 -9.10
N GLU A 13 0.01 -6.06 -9.96
CA GLU A 13 0.24 -4.75 -10.58
C GLU A 13 0.09 -3.66 -9.52
N PRO A 14 1.12 -2.81 -9.29
CA PRO A 14 1.10 -1.81 -8.22
C PRO A 14 -0.13 -0.90 -8.23
N VAL A 15 -0.63 -0.58 -9.44
CA VAL A 15 -1.79 0.28 -9.65
C VAL A 15 -3.09 -0.34 -9.13
N SER A 16 -3.23 -1.66 -9.14
CA SER A 16 -4.44 -2.33 -8.65
C SER A 16 -4.74 -2.06 -7.17
N TYR A 17 -3.70 -1.71 -6.39
CA TYR A 17 -3.80 -1.43 -4.96
C TYR A 17 -4.23 -0.01 -4.61
N VAL A 18 -4.23 0.91 -5.59
CA VAL A 18 -4.71 2.30 -5.42
C VAL A 18 -6.02 2.56 -6.15
N LEU A 19 -6.52 1.59 -6.93
CA LEU A 19 -7.78 1.70 -7.65
C LEU A 19 -8.97 1.17 -6.83
N PRO A 20 -10.16 1.78 -6.99
CA PRO A 20 -11.38 1.28 -6.38
C PRO A 20 -11.75 -0.11 -6.92
N GLN A 21 -12.40 -0.90 -6.09
CA GLN A 21 -12.88 -2.23 -6.47
C GLN A 21 -14.31 -2.16 -6.99
N PRO A 22 -14.74 -3.11 -7.84
CA PRO A 22 -16.14 -3.19 -8.29
C PRO A 22 -17.12 -3.27 -7.10
N PRO A 23 -18.35 -2.76 -7.25
CA PRO A 23 -19.35 -2.81 -6.18
C PRO A 23 -19.54 -4.22 -5.61
N GLY A 24 -19.42 -4.35 -4.29
CA GLY A 24 -19.57 -5.63 -3.60
C GLY A 24 -18.35 -6.54 -3.60
N ALA A 25 -17.32 -6.25 -4.40
CA ALA A 25 -16.07 -7.00 -4.44
C ALA A 25 -15.26 -6.83 -3.14
N PRO A 26 -14.41 -7.81 -2.79
CA PRO A 26 -13.44 -7.66 -1.72
C PRO A 26 -12.31 -6.71 -2.13
N ASP A 27 -11.43 -6.35 -1.19
CA ASP A 27 -10.25 -5.53 -1.46
C ASP A 27 -9.28 -6.18 -2.47
N ALA A 28 -8.41 -5.36 -3.07
CA ALA A 28 -7.47 -5.77 -4.12
C ALA A 28 -6.60 -6.97 -3.71
N TRP A 29 -6.10 -6.98 -2.46
CA TRP A 29 -5.26 -8.06 -1.94
C TRP A 29 -6.02 -9.39 -1.87
N THR A 30 -7.23 -9.38 -1.30
CA THR A 30 -8.09 -10.56 -1.22
C THR A 30 -8.40 -11.09 -2.62
N THR A 31 -8.70 -10.19 -3.57
CA THR A 31 -8.96 -10.53 -4.98
C THR A 31 -7.75 -11.16 -5.64
N GLU A 32 -6.56 -10.55 -5.52
CA GLU A 32 -5.33 -11.06 -6.15
C GLU A 32 -4.94 -12.44 -5.60
N ALA A 33 -4.98 -12.62 -4.27
CA ALA A 33 -4.65 -13.90 -3.67
C ALA A 33 -5.60 -15.01 -4.15
N ALA A 34 -6.90 -14.72 -4.25
CA ALA A 34 -7.89 -15.67 -4.75
C ALA A 34 -7.63 -16.06 -6.22
N GLN A 35 -7.20 -15.13 -7.07
CA GLN A 35 -6.79 -15.43 -8.46
C GLN A 35 -5.59 -16.38 -8.53
N GLN A 36 -4.77 -16.43 -7.48
CA GLN A 36 -3.64 -17.35 -7.34
C GLN A 36 -4.02 -18.64 -6.60
N GLY A 37 -5.30 -18.86 -6.30
CA GLY A 37 -5.78 -20.02 -5.53
C GLY A 37 -5.38 -20.00 -4.05
N ARG A 38 -5.08 -18.81 -3.50
CA ARG A 38 -4.65 -18.58 -2.12
C ARG A 38 -5.66 -17.73 -1.37
N VAL A 39 -5.51 -17.64 -0.04
CA VAL A 39 -6.37 -16.82 0.82
C VAL A 39 -5.63 -15.58 1.29
N GLY A 40 -5.93 -14.44 0.67
CA GLY A 40 -5.46 -13.14 1.11
C GLY A 40 -6.39 -12.57 2.18
N SER A 41 -5.83 -12.08 3.27
CA SER A 41 -6.59 -11.38 4.32
C SER A 41 -5.76 -10.28 4.98
N GLN A 42 -6.41 -9.45 5.79
CA GLN A 42 -5.77 -8.38 6.54
C GLN A 42 -6.33 -8.35 7.96
N ARG A 43 -5.46 -8.09 8.93
CA ARG A 43 -5.84 -7.80 10.32
C ARG A 43 -5.57 -6.33 10.61
N LEU A 44 -6.62 -5.59 10.99
CA LEU A 44 -6.48 -4.21 11.43
C LEU A 44 -5.82 -4.20 12.82
N LEU A 45 -4.70 -3.51 12.94
CA LEU A 45 -3.95 -3.39 14.20
C LEU A 45 -4.34 -2.13 14.95
N GLU A 46 -4.46 -1.01 14.23
CA GLU A 46 -4.73 0.30 14.83
C GLU A 46 -5.34 1.26 13.82
N VAL A 47 -6.21 2.16 14.30
CA VAL A 47 -6.61 3.38 13.61
C VAL A 47 -6.50 4.53 14.62
N ALA A 48 -5.73 5.57 14.29
CA ALA A 48 -5.48 6.67 15.21
C ALA A 48 -5.18 7.98 14.47
N GLU A 49 -5.54 9.11 15.07
CA GLU A 49 -4.95 10.40 14.72
C GLU A 49 -3.57 10.51 15.37
N VAL A 50 -2.52 10.81 14.59
CA VAL A 50 -1.13 10.83 15.06
C VAL A 50 -0.36 11.99 14.45
N VAL A 51 0.74 12.37 15.11
CA VAL A 51 1.84 13.05 14.45
C VAL A 51 2.65 11.97 13.71
N PRO A 52 2.73 12.01 12.36
CA PRO A 52 3.36 10.92 11.63
C PRO A 52 4.89 11.07 11.62
N PRO A 53 5.63 10.01 11.22
CA PRO A 53 7.07 10.11 11.02
C PRO A 53 7.46 11.25 10.08
N GLY A 54 8.65 11.83 10.26
CA GLY A 54 9.07 13.04 9.54
C GLY A 54 8.93 12.97 8.02
N ALA A 55 9.24 11.83 7.40
CA ALA A 55 9.10 11.63 5.95
C ALA A 55 7.63 11.65 5.46
N VAL A 56 6.70 11.18 6.29
CA VAL A 56 5.26 11.28 6.00
C VAL A 56 4.78 12.71 6.27
N ALA A 57 5.25 13.32 7.37
CA ALA A 57 4.88 14.68 7.74
C ALA A 57 5.33 15.73 6.70
N SER A 58 6.46 15.50 6.03
CA SER A 58 6.92 16.37 4.92
C SER A 58 6.02 16.30 3.69
N VAL A 59 5.16 15.29 3.58
CA VAL A 59 4.24 15.10 2.44
C VAL A 59 2.80 15.49 2.81
N LEU A 60 2.28 14.99 3.93
CA LEU A 60 0.88 15.16 4.33
C LEU A 60 0.67 16.19 5.46
N GLY A 61 1.74 16.77 5.99
CA GLY A 61 1.67 17.67 7.13
C GLY A 61 1.73 16.97 8.49
N PRO A 62 1.63 17.74 9.59
CA PRO A 62 2.03 17.31 10.93
C PRO A 62 1.00 16.44 11.65
N ALA A 63 -0.21 16.27 11.10
CA ALA A 63 -1.27 15.51 11.73
C ALA A 63 -2.07 14.74 10.68
N VAL A 64 -2.25 13.44 10.91
CA VAL A 64 -2.88 12.52 9.96
C VAL A 64 -3.67 11.44 10.70
N VAL A 65 -4.58 10.78 10.02
CA VAL A 65 -5.07 9.47 10.44
C VAL A 65 -4.17 8.39 9.88
N VAL A 66 -3.71 7.47 10.71
CA VAL A 66 -3.03 6.25 10.29
C VAL A 66 -3.95 5.04 10.45
N ARG A 67 -3.91 4.13 9.48
CA ARG A 67 -4.50 2.79 9.55
C ARG A 67 -3.39 1.74 9.42
N ARG A 68 -3.08 1.06 10.54
CA ARG A 68 -2.04 0.03 10.61
C ARG A 68 -2.62 -1.34 10.42
N ARG A 69 -2.06 -2.13 9.51
CA ARG A 69 -2.58 -3.46 9.16
C ARG A 69 -1.45 -4.47 9.08
N LEU A 70 -1.76 -5.70 9.50
CA LEU A 70 -0.97 -6.88 9.16
C LEU A 70 -1.63 -7.58 7.99
N VAL A 71 -0.95 -7.67 6.85
CA VAL A 71 -1.41 -8.37 5.66
C VAL A 71 -0.95 -9.83 5.76
N LEU A 72 -1.87 -10.75 5.46
CA LEU A 72 -1.63 -12.18 5.57
C LEU A 72 -1.91 -12.88 4.23
N LEU A 73 -1.15 -13.94 3.99
CA LEU A 73 -1.33 -14.87 2.89
C LEU A 73 -1.39 -16.30 3.43
N ASP A 74 -2.50 -16.98 3.24
CA ASP A 74 -2.79 -18.29 3.84
C ASP A 74 -2.55 -18.30 5.37
N GLY A 75 -2.95 -17.20 6.02
CA GLY A 75 -2.79 -16.99 7.46
C GLY A 75 -1.37 -16.62 7.93
N GLN A 76 -0.38 -16.58 7.03
CA GLN A 76 0.99 -16.18 7.37
C GLN A 76 1.22 -14.68 7.17
N PRO A 77 1.87 -13.96 8.11
CA PRO A 77 2.23 -12.56 7.93
C PRO A 77 3.15 -12.37 6.72
N VAL A 78 2.80 -11.43 5.84
CA VAL A 78 3.62 -11.08 4.67
C VAL A 78 3.99 -9.61 4.62
N GLU A 79 3.22 -8.72 5.23
CA GLU A 79 3.46 -7.28 5.19
C GLU A 79 2.84 -6.56 6.39
N LEU A 80 3.54 -5.57 6.92
CA LEU A 80 3.00 -4.51 7.74
C LEU A 80 2.69 -3.33 6.83
N ALA A 81 1.48 -2.81 6.88
CA ALA A 81 1.03 -1.71 6.03
C ALA A 81 0.41 -0.60 6.88
N ASP A 82 1.11 0.53 6.93
CA ASP A 82 0.66 1.77 7.55
C ASP A 82 0.20 2.72 6.45
N SER A 83 -1.10 2.98 6.36
CA SER A 83 -1.66 3.98 5.43
C SER A 83 -2.01 5.26 6.19
N TYR A 84 -1.46 6.39 5.75
CA TYR A 84 -1.63 7.72 6.33
C TYR A 84 -2.48 8.60 5.42
N TYR A 85 -3.42 9.34 6.02
CA TYR A 85 -4.36 10.22 5.32
C TYR A 85 -4.43 11.58 6.03
N PRO A 86 -4.50 12.71 5.30
CA PRO A 86 -4.79 14.01 5.87
C PRO A 86 -6.08 14.01 6.71
N LEU A 87 -6.10 14.78 7.79
CA LEU A 87 -7.24 14.81 8.72
C LEU A 87 -8.53 15.28 8.05
N GLU A 88 -8.43 16.24 7.14
CA GLU A 88 -9.52 16.80 6.36
C GLU A 88 -10.19 15.77 5.43
N ILE A 89 -9.47 14.71 5.06
CA ILE A 89 -9.99 13.60 4.26
C ILE A 89 -10.55 12.49 5.16
N ALA A 90 -9.84 12.19 6.25
CA ALA A 90 -10.15 11.02 7.07
C ALA A 90 -11.24 11.25 8.11
N ARG A 91 -11.35 12.46 8.69
CA ARG A 91 -12.31 12.74 9.77
C ARG A 91 -13.74 12.59 9.28
N GLY A 92 -14.56 11.91 10.09
CA GLY A 92 -15.97 11.65 9.76
C GLY A 92 -16.19 10.53 8.73
N THR A 93 -15.14 9.91 8.21
CA THR A 93 -15.25 8.82 7.22
C THR A 93 -14.85 7.47 7.83
N GLY A 94 -15.01 6.40 7.05
CA GLY A 94 -14.54 5.06 7.44
C GLY A 94 -13.02 4.98 7.65
N LEU A 95 -12.23 5.93 7.13
CA LEU A 95 -10.77 5.96 7.30
C LEU A 95 -10.37 6.17 8.76
N ALA A 96 -11.12 6.99 9.52
CA ALA A 96 -10.89 7.25 10.94
C ALA A 96 -11.55 6.23 11.88
N GLN A 97 -12.22 5.20 11.35
CA GLN A 97 -12.92 4.21 12.16
C GLN A 97 -12.15 2.89 12.22
N ALA A 98 -12.06 2.30 13.42
CA ALA A 98 -11.43 0.99 13.68
C ALA A 98 -12.30 -0.19 13.18
N ALA A 99 -12.77 -0.11 11.94
CA ALA A 99 -13.61 -1.10 11.29
C ALA A 99 -13.08 -1.41 9.88
N ARG A 100 -13.48 -2.57 9.33
CA ARG A 100 -13.17 -2.93 7.95
C ARG A 100 -13.92 -1.99 6.99
N ILE A 101 -13.20 -1.49 5.98
CA ILE A 101 -13.79 -0.73 4.87
C ILE A 101 -14.13 -1.74 3.77
N ARG A 102 -15.40 -1.80 3.37
CA ARG A 102 -15.84 -2.67 2.27
C ARG A 102 -15.16 -2.22 0.96
N GLY A 103 -14.61 -3.17 0.19
CA GLY A 103 -13.83 -2.86 -1.02
C GLY A 103 -12.46 -2.19 -0.74
N GLY A 104 -12.10 -1.97 0.52
CA GLY A 104 -10.84 -1.33 0.91
C GLY A 104 -10.85 0.21 0.84
N ALA A 105 -9.81 0.82 1.40
CA ALA A 105 -9.65 2.27 1.44
C ALA A 105 -9.69 2.96 0.06
N PRO A 106 -9.10 2.41 -1.02
CA PRO A 106 -9.21 2.99 -2.36
C PRO A 106 -10.65 3.15 -2.87
N THR A 107 -11.54 2.22 -2.49
CA THR A 107 -12.96 2.28 -2.87
C THR A 107 -13.66 3.42 -2.13
N LEU A 108 -13.44 3.56 -0.82
CA LEU A 108 -13.98 4.66 -0.03
C LEU A 108 -13.44 6.02 -0.50
N LEU A 109 -12.13 6.12 -0.76
CA LEU A 109 -11.51 7.33 -1.30
C LEU A 109 -12.15 7.72 -2.64
N ALA A 110 -12.46 6.73 -3.48
CA ALA A 110 -13.17 6.98 -4.71
C ALA A 110 -14.61 7.50 -4.49
N GLU A 111 -15.34 6.96 -3.52
CA GLU A 111 -16.67 7.49 -3.15
C GLU A 111 -16.60 8.93 -2.64
N LEU A 112 -15.50 9.32 -1.99
CA LEU A 112 -15.23 10.68 -1.52
C LEU A 112 -14.73 11.65 -2.59
N GLY A 113 -14.52 11.17 -3.83
CA GLY A 113 -14.08 11.99 -4.96
C GLY A 113 -12.59 11.92 -5.31
N PHE A 114 -11.76 11.33 -4.44
CA PHE A 114 -10.32 11.18 -4.68
C PHE A 114 -10.06 10.09 -5.72
N ARG A 115 -9.21 10.37 -6.71
CA ARG A 115 -8.77 9.39 -7.72
C ARG A 115 -7.25 9.47 -7.88
N PRO A 116 -6.55 8.33 -7.97
CA PRO A 116 -5.12 8.34 -8.24
C PRO A 116 -4.89 8.83 -9.69
N ASP A 117 -4.08 9.87 -9.86
CA ASP A 117 -3.54 10.30 -11.16
C ASP A 117 -2.06 9.87 -11.27
N GLU A 118 -1.30 10.00 -10.17
CA GLU A 118 0.09 9.56 -10.07
C GLU A 118 0.35 8.76 -8.78
N VAL A 119 1.25 7.78 -8.87
CA VAL A 119 1.87 7.13 -7.70
C VAL A 119 3.38 7.25 -7.77
N ALA A 120 3.98 7.75 -6.70
CA ALA A 120 5.44 7.75 -6.53
C ALA A 120 5.82 6.69 -5.50
N GLU A 121 6.74 5.80 -5.87
CA GLU A 121 7.20 4.72 -4.99
C GLU A 121 8.71 4.80 -4.74
N GLN A 122 9.09 4.66 -3.48
CA GLN A 122 10.47 4.45 -3.06
C GLN A 122 10.62 3.05 -2.49
N LEU A 123 11.58 2.29 -2.99
CA LEU A 123 11.92 0.95 -2.50
C LEU A 123 13.28 0.96 -1.83
N ALA A 124 13.37 0.36 -0.66
CA ALA A 124 14.62 0.16 0.07
C ALA A 124 14.70 -1.26 0.65
N VAL A 125 15.91 -1.79 0.76
CA VAL A 125 16.20 -2.98 1.58
C VAL A 125 16.98 -2.50 2.78
N ARG A 126 16.49 -2.84 3.98
CA ARG A 126 17.12 -2.43 5.24
C ARG A 126 16.95 -3.51 6.32
N PRO A 127 17.76 -3.49 7.39
CA PRO A 127 17.47 -4.30 8.57
C PRO A 127 16.07 -4.00 9.11
N GLY A 128 15.31 -5.05 9.40
CA GLY A 128 14.03 -4.91 10.09
C GLY A 128 14.25 -4.57 11.56
N THR A 129 13.37 -3.74 12.12
CA THR A 129 13.35 -3.51 13.57
C THR A 129 12.91 -4.79 14.31
N ALA A 130 13.16 -4.86 15.62
CA ALA A 130 12.70 -5.98 16.43
C ALA A 130 11.17 -6.16 16.36
N ALA A 131 10.41 -5.05 16.33
CA ALA A 131 8.96 -5.10 16.21
C ALA A 131 8.50 -5.59 14.83
N GLU A 132 9.15 -5.12 13.76
CA GLU A 132 8.82 -5.53 12.39
C GLU A 132 9.13 -7.01 12.16
N THR A 133 10.32 -7.47 12.56
CA THR A 133 10.74 -8.87 12.39
C THR A 133 9.86 -9.81 13.21
N ALA A 134 9.52 -9.45 14.44
CA ALA A 134 8.58 -10.22 15.26
C ALA A 134 7.18 -10.28 14.63
N ALA A 135 6.63 -9.16 14.16
CA ALA A 135 5.29 -9.13 13.57
C ALA A 135 5.21 -9.86 12.22
N LEU A 136 6.34 -9.97 11.51
CA LEU A 136 6.45 -10.67 10.23
C LEU A 136 6.89 -12.14 10.37
N ASP A 137 7.03 -12.68 11.59
CA ASP A 137 7.58 -14.01 11.85
C ASP A 137 8.91 -14.25 11.12
N LEU A 138 9.81 -13.26 11.24
CA LEU A 138 11.18 -13.31 10.74
C LEU A 138 12.17 -13.47 11.90
N PRO A 139 13.33 -14.12 11.67
CA PRO A 139 14.43 -14.06 12.61
C PRO A 139 14.85 -12.61 12.93
N GLY A 140 15.30 -12.38 14.17
CA GLY A 140 15.81 -11.08 14.58
C GLY A 140 16.99 -10.64 13.71
N GLY A 141 16.98 -9.38 13.27
CA GLY A 141 18.01 -8.81 12.39
C GLY A 141 17.88 -9.18 10.91
N SER A 142 16.83 -9.90 10.51
CA SER A 142 16.52 -10.14 9.09
C SER A 142 16.34 -8.83 8.32
N GLN A 143 16.70 -8.86 7.03
CA GLN A 143 16.39 -7.77 6.10
C GLN A 143 14.89 -7.76 5.79
N VAL A 144 14.36 -6.56 5.57
CA VAL A 144 13.01 -6.32 5.08
C VAL A 144 13.09 -5.46 3.84
N VAL A 145 12.04 -5.55 3.01
CA VAL A 145 11.82 -4.56 1.96
C VAL A 145 10.89 -3.49 2.54
N GLU A 146 11.26 -2.23 2.39
CA GLU A 146 10.38 -1.10 2.67
C GLU A 146 9.94 -0.49 1.35
N LEU A 147 8.63 -0.30 1.18
CA LEU A 147 8.05 0.49 0.10
C LEU A 147 7.29 1.67 0.71
N VAL A 148 7.67 2.88 0.33
CA VAL A 148 6.88 4.08 0.61
C VAL A 148 6.20 4.50 -0.67
N ARG A 149 4.87 4.53 -0.68
CA ARG A 149 4.05 5.01 -1.80
C ARG A 149 3.38 6.31 -1.42
N VAL A 150 3.47 7.30 -2.29
CA VAL A 150 2.62 8.51 -2.23
C VAL A 150 1.65 8.46 -3.39
N THR A 151 0.37 8.72 -3.12
CA THR A 151 -0.67 8.76 -4.14
C THR A 151 -1.17 10.19 -4.29
N TYR A 152 -1.16 10.68 -5.53
CA TYR A 152 -1.49 12.06 -5.88
C TYR A 152 -2.77 12.14 -6.71
N GLU A 153 -3.51 13.22 -6.52
CA GLU A 153 -4.56 13.65 -7.44
C GLU A 153 -3.97 14.34 -8.67
N ARG A 154 -4.84 14.63 -9.65
CA ARG A 154 -4.49 15.28 -10.92
C ARG A 154 -3.88 16.68 -10.77
N ASP A 155 -4.20 17.38 -9.68
CA ASP A 155 -3.64 18.69 -9.38
C ASP A 155 -2.26 18.61 -8.70
N GLY A 156 -1.74 17.40 -8.47
CA GLY A 156 -0.48 17.15 -7.79
C GLY A 156 -0.57 17.11 -6.27
N SER A 157 -1.77 17.21 -5.68
CA SER A 157 -1.96 17.14 -4.24
C SER A 157 -1.87 15.68 -3.72
N PRO A 158 -1.04 15.38 -2.72
CA PRO A 158 -0.98 14.03 -2.12
C PRO A 158 -2.15 13.82 -1.15
N TYR A 159 -2.84 12.68 -1.27
CA TYR A 159 -3.95 12.33 -0.37
C TYR A 159 -3.73 11.05 0.43
N GLU A 160 -2.71 10.26 0.10
CA GLU A 160 -2.32 9.08 0.86
C GLU A 160 -0.80 8.88 0.81
N VAL A 161 -0.22 8.51 1.95
CA VAL A 161 1.12 7.91 2.03
C VAL A 161 0.97 6.53 2.63
N ALA A 162 1.43 5.48 1.94
CA ALA A 162 1.48 4.12 2.46
C ALA A 162 2.94 3.72 2.71
N VAL A 163 3.24 3.30 3.94
CA VAL A 163 4.53 2.73 4.33
C VAL A 163 4.32 1.23 4.56
N MET A 164 4.97 0.42 3.71
CA MET A 164 4.82 -1.03 3.71
C MET A 164 6.16 -1.69 4.02
N VAL A 165 6.19 -2.49 5.08
CA VAL A 165 7.36 -3.28 5.49
C VAL A 165 7.09 -4.75 5.26
N MET A 166 7.99 -5.39 4.55
CA MET A 166 7.70 -6.58 3.77
C MET A 166 8.74 -7.66 3.98
N ARG A 167 8.30 -8.91 4.14
CA ARG A 167 9.18 -10.08 4.02
C ARG A 167 9.83 -10.08 2.62
N PRO A 168 11.15 -10.28 2.50
CA PRO A 168 11.81 -10.30 1.20
C PRO A 168 11.57 -11.60 0.43
N GLU A 169 11.31 -12.72 1.12
CA GLU A 169 11.21 -14.03 0.49
C GLU A 169 10.04 -14.10 -0.50
N GLY A 170 10.33 -14.46 -1.75
CA GLY A 170 9.31 -14.64 -2.79
C GLY A 170 8.69 -13.34 -3.30
N ARG A 171 9.28 -12.17 -3.00
CA ARG A 171 8.79 -10.87 -3.49
C ARG A 171 9.44 -10.48 -4.80
N VAL A 172 8.63 -10.05 -5.77
CA VAL A 172 9.11 -9.60 -7.08
C VAL A 172 8.48 -8.26 -7.42
N PHE A 173 9.31 -7.23 -7.54
CA PHE A 173 8.89 -5.91 -8.04
C PHE A 173 9.10 -5.86 -9.55
N ARG A 174 8.06 -5.47 -10.30
CA ARG A 174 8.12 -5.33 -11.75
C ARG A 174 7.77 -3.89 -12.12
N TYR A 175 8.64 -3.27 -12.91
CA TYR A 175 8.42 -1.94 -13.47
C TYR A 175 8.54 -2.01 -14.99
N ARG A 176 7.74 -1.17 -15.65
CA ARG A 176 7.85 -0.87 -17.08
C ARG A 176 7.75 0.63 -17.21
N MET A 177 8.73 1.23 -17.87
CA MET A 177 8.78 2.67 -18.10
C MET A 177 8.63 2.90 -19.60
N LYS A 178 7.89 3.94 -19.98
CA LYS A 178 7.99 4.46 -21.35
C LYS A 178 9.28 5.25 -21.46
N VAL A 179 9.98 5.07 -22.57
CA VAL A 179 11.16 5.86 -22.92
C VAL A 179 10.77 6.64 -24.16
N ASP A 180 10.69 7.96 -24.02
CA ASP A 180 10.47 8.86 -25.15
C ASP A 180 11.84 9.22 -25.78
N ASP A 181 11.87 9.48 -27.09
CA ASP A 181 13.10 9.66 -27.89
C ASP A 181 14.00 10.82 -27.42
N ASP A 182 13.49 11.74 -26.59
CA ASP A 182 14.23 12.88 -26.06
C ASP A 182 15.17 12.52 -24.88
N GLY A 183 15.16 11.26 -24.40
CA GLY A 183 15.97 10.81 -23.26
C GLY A 183 15.61 11.46 -21.92
N VAL A 184 14.59 12.33 -21.92
CA VAL A 184 14.02 12.96 -20.73
C VAL A 184 12.84 12.11 -20.28
N SER A 185 12.96 11.47 -19.12
CA SER A 185 11.81 10.97 -18.38
C SER A 185 10.95 12.19 -18.03
N ARG A 186 9.92 12.47 -18.83
CA ARG A 186 8.94 13.51 -18.48
C ARG A 186 8.18 13.00 -17.26
N ARG A 187 8.25 13.80 -16.20
CA ARG A 187 7.54 13.59 -14.93
C ARG A 187 6.07 13.85 -15.16
#